data_AF-A0A923V4Y0-F1
#
_entry.id   AF-A0A923V4Y0-F1
#
_cell.length_a   1.000
_cell.length_b   1.000
_cell.length_c   1.000
_cell.angle_alpha   90.00
_cell.angle_beta   90.00
_cell.angle_gamma   90.00
#
_symmetry.space_group_name_H-M   'P 1'
#
loop_
_entity.id
_entity.type
_entity.pdbx_description
1 polymer ?
#
loop_
_entity_poly.entity_id
_entity_poly.type
_entity_poly.pdbx_seq_one_letter_code
_entity_poly.pdbx_strand_id
1 'polypeptide(L)'
;MKSFSLQVFFATILISFLTMGTALAAPACTLPVCNISDKIAELRLVTGEERAAFYTNLTAKYKASRDQATLSNLIEFCIESYKLSLELDISEEWIPTLAADLLNRSLDYALAQGPIVGTVYGRWYGLFIGDSASAHRFQNLLFWQNQLKHTRLTTASEFKQLIAYMKLAVAASVSLNDEDYVANLAQITSTEAGIQLLRLAPYMEGVYSIQVSCQNIDAALCPKIDKFSLILGDDWRGIQAAFIASELENPVFEFNEVKLIDENTVHAETGPLDVPIAPGSMHLVFDHVKNTFTGVIKTPRTRIEVQVTGKRIVSTDELYQMAQPTPLISIDQVEGYYRGRIQASAANWADRIIPEITDFNLTLARFADNSFKATMRGDNSTTILYDFPAAYYFKNLGVITSYTADKYGLLKITYAYRLVNGMPKWVGFAQSLRTGQYYFLQLEPK
;
A
#
# COMPACT_ATOMS: atom_id res chain seq x y z
N MET A 1 69.70 14.56 -48.19
CA MET A 1 69.52 15.31 -49.45
C MET A 1 68.41 14.64 -50.25
N LYS A 2 67.43 15.45 -50.71
CA LYS A 2 66.53 15.34 -51.90
C LYS A 2 66.27 13.93 -52.49
N SER A 3 65.08 13.50 -52.90
CA SER A 3 63.75 14.11 -53.07
C SER A 3 62.80 13.01 -53.59
N PHE A 4 61.49 13.17 -53.34
CA PHE A 4 60.33 12.85 -54.23
C PHE A 4 60.40 11.63 -55.17
N SER A 5 59.41 10.73 -55.10
CA SER A 5 58.20 10.89 -55.94
C SER A 5 57.11 9.85 -55.62
N LEU A 6 55.90 10.39 -55.52
CA LEU A 6 54.58 9.76 -55.63
C LEU A 6 54.45 8.92 -56.92
N GLN A 7 53.88 7.71 -56.83
CA GLN A 7 53.03 7.19 -57.91
C GLN A 7 52.01 6.17 -57.40
N VAL A 8 50.75 6.55 -57.64
CA VAL A 8 49.50 5.81 -57.48
C VAL A 8 49.47 4.68 -58.50
N PHE A 9 49.05 3.47 -58.12
CA PHE A 9 48.32 2.59 -59.05
C PHE A 9 47.29 1.75 -58.31
N PHE A 10 46.09 1.75 -58.89
CA PHE A 10 44.85 1.18 -58.39
C PHE A 10 44.82 -0.35 -58.50
N ALA A 11 44.05 -0.92 -57.58
CA ALA A 11 43.75 -2.33 -57.40
C ALA A 11 43.09 -3.00 -58.61
N THR A 12 43.48 -4.24 -58.90
CA THR A 12 42.54 -5.35 -59.15
C THR A 12 43.30 -6.68 -59.02
N ILE A 13 43.18 -7.38 -57.89
CA ILE A 13 43.40 -8.84 -57.87
C ILE A 13 42.32 -9.47 -56.99
N LEU A 14 41.47 -10.21 -57.69
CA LEU A 14 40.55 -11.22 -57.19
C LEU A 14 41.38 -12.29 -56.45
N ILE A 15 41.28 -12.38 -55.13
CA ILE A 15 41.70 -13.58 -54.40
C ILE A 15 40.56 -14.00 -53.48
N SER A 16 39.89 -15.06 -53.92
CA SER A 16 39.03 -15.91 -53.12
C SER A 16 39.84 -16.46 -51.94
N PHE A 17 39.61 -15.92 -50.74
CA PHE A 17 39.96 -16.60 -49.51
C PHE A 17 38.69 -17.04 -48.80
N LEU A 18 38.58 -18.35 -48.64
CA LEU A 18 37.81 -19.02 -47.61
C LEU A 18 38.02 -18.31 -46.28
N THR A 19 37.07 -17.47 -45.88
CA THR A 19 36.78 -17.29 -44.47
C THR A 19 35.58 -18.16 -44.18
N MET A 20 35.81 -19.25 -43.43
CA MET A 20 34.80 -19.84 -42.59
C MET A 20 34.23 -18.69 -41.76
N GLY A 21 33.13 -18.11 -42.24
CA GLY A 21 32.26 -17.35 -41.39
C GLY A 21 31.77 -18.35 -40.37
N THR A 22 32.36 -18.32 -39.17
CA THR A 22 31.54 -18.49 -37.98
C THR A 22 30.39 -17.52 -38.19
N ALA A 23 29.26 -18.03 -38.69
CA ALA A 23 27.99 -17.36 -38.53
C ALA A 23 27.95 -17.11 -37.02
N LEU A 24 28.21 -15.86 -36.63
CA LEU A 24 27.80 -15.35 -35.34
C LEU A 24 26.31 -15.65 -35.35
N ALA A 25 25.95 -16.74 -34.67
CA ALA A 25 24.57 -17.10 -34.45
C ALA A 25 23.90 -15.82 -33.98
N ALA A 26 22.97 -15.30 -34.78
CA ALA A 26 22.15 -14.17 -34.37
C ALA A 26 21.70 -14.48 -32.94
N PRO A 27 21.88 -13.56 -31.99
CA PRO A 27 21.67 -13.86 -30.57
C PRO A 27 20.33 -14.57 -30.46
N ALA A 28 20.38 -15.81 -29.97
CA ALA A 28 19.19 -16.65 -29.87
C ALA A 28 18.15 -15.84 -29.12
N CYS A 29 17.06 -15.52 -29.81
CA CYS A 29 16.01 -14.71 -29.25
C CYS A 29 15.55 -15.32 -27.92
N THR A 30 15.67 -14.53 -26.86
CA THR A 30 15.38 -14.96 -25.49
C THR A 30 13.89 -14.89 -25.15
N LEU A 31 13.08 -14.32 -26.05
CA LEU A 31 11.64 -14.15 -25.89
C LEU A 31 10.85 -15.28 -26.61
N PRO A 32 9.62 -15.58 -26.16
CA PRO A 32 8.73 -16.55 -26.81
C PRO A 32 8.49 -16.29 -28.30
N VAL A 33 8.26 -15.02 -28.67
CA VAL A 33 8.05 -14.58 -30.04
C VAL A 33 8.94 -13.36 -30.30
N CYS A 34 9.93 -13.55 -31.17
CA CYS A 34 11.05 -12.63 -31.37
C CYS A 34 10.66 -11.36 -32.12
N ASN A 35 9.88 -11.53 -33.18
CA ASN A 35 9.24 -10.45 -33.90
C ASN A 35 7.76 -10.81 -34.04
N ILE A 36 6.93 -10.15 -33.24
CA ILE A 36 5.48 -10.38 -33.22
C ILE A 36 4.87 -10.06 -34.59
N SER A 37 5.30 -8.96 -35.23
CA SER A 37 4.75 -8.54 -36.52
C SER A 37 5.05 -9.56 -37.63
N ASP A 38 6.31 -10.01 -37.73
CA ASP A 38 6.70 -11.03 -38.71
C ASP A 38 5.94 -12.34 -38.45
N LYS A 39 5.80 -12.74 -37.18
CA LYS A 39 5.10 -13.97 -36.83
C LYS A 39 3.61 -13.89 -37.16
N ILE A 40 2.96 -12.75 -36.96
CA ILE A 40 1.56 -12.53 -37.35
C ILE A 40 1.40 -12.57 -38.88
N ALA A 41 2.35 -12.00 -39.63
CA ALA A 41 2.37 -12.11 -41.08
C ALA A 41 2.52 -13.56 -41.56
N GLU A 42 3.37 -14.35 -40.90
CA GLU A 42 3.52 -15.79 -41.14
C GLU A 42 2.20 -16.54 -40.85
N LEU A 43 1.60 -16.32 -39.67
CA LEU A 43 0.37 -17.01 -39.25
C LEU A 43 -0.86 -16.65 -40.11
N ARG A 44 -0.83 -15.51 -40.80
CA ARG A 44 -1.86 -15.12 -41.78
C ARG A 44 -1.89 -16.05 -43.00
N LEU A 45 -0.77 -16.65 -43.36
CA LEU A 45 -0.60 -17.44 -44.58
C LEU A 45 -0.78 -18.95 -44.39
N VAL A 46 -0.89 -19.42 -43.15
CA VAL A 46 -1.00 -20.85 -42.81
C VAL A 46 -2.45 -21.27 -42.55
N THR A 47 -2.67 -22.59 -42.45
CA THR A 47 -4.00 -23.16 -42.15
C THR A 47 -4.42 -22.92 -40.69
N GLY A 48 -5.70 -23.13 -40.39
CA GLY A 48 -6.22 -23.01 -39.04
C GLY A 48 -5.64 -24.01 -38.05
N GLU A 49 -5.44 -25.26 -38.49
CA GLU A 49 -4.78 -26.31 -37.70
C GLU A 49 -3.33 -25.95 -37.35
N GLU A 50 -2.57 -25.38 -38.29
CA GLU A 50 -1.20 -24.93 -38.05
C GLU A 50 -1.15 -23.77 -37.05
N ARG A 51 -2.08 -22.81 -37.13
CA ARG A 51 -2.23 -21.75 -36.13
C ARG A 51 -2.54 -22.33 -34.75
N ALA A 52 -3.50 -23.23 -34.66
CA ALA A 52 -3.91 -23.84 -33.41
C ALA A 52 -2.81 -24.67 -32.75
N ALA A 53 -2.05 -25.43 -33.54
CA ALA A 53 -0.87 -26.16 -33.07
C ALA A 53 0.18 -25.19 -32.50
N PHE A 54 0.40 -24.04 -33.15
CA PHE A 54 1.31 -23.01 -32.65
C PHE A 54 0.86 -22.44 -31.30
N TYR A 55 -0.42 -22.05 -31.17
CA TYR A 55 -0.97 -21.53 -29.90
C TYR A 55 -0.90 -22.56 -28.77
N THR A 56 -1.23 -23.82 -29.08
CA THR A 56 -1.17 -24.93 -28.12
C THR A 56 0.25 -25.17 -27.63
N ASN A 57 1.23 -25.13 -28.54
CA ASN A 57 2.65 -25.31 -28.21
C ASN A 57 3.18 -24.17 -27.32
N LEU A 58 2.82 -22.92 -27.62
CA LEU A 58 3.17 -21.78 -26.75
C LEU A 58 2.56 -21.95 -25.35
N THR A 59 1.27 -22.30 -25.27
CA THR A 59 0.60 -22.56 -23.99
C THR A 59 1.34 -23.64 -23.21
N ALA A 60 1.60 -24.80 -23.83
CA ALA A 60 2.22 -25.93 -23.16
C ALA A 60 3.63 -25.62 -22.66
N LYS A 61 4.42 -24.87 -23.45
CA LYS A 61 5.80 -24.51 -23.12
C LYS A 61 5.89 -23.48 -22.00
N TYR A 62 4.97 -22.50 -21.96
CA TYR A 62 5.06 -21.36 -21.05
C TYR A 62 4.01 -21.32 -19.93
N LYS A 63 3.17 -22.35 -19.79
CA LYS A 63 2.12 -22.46 -18.73
C LYS A 63 2.60 -22.28 -17.28
N ALA A 64 3.90 -22.41 -17.02
CA ALA A 64 4.50 -22.27 -15.70
C ALA A 64 5.56 -21.15 -15.66
N SER A 65 5.64 -20.33 -16.71
CA SER A 65 6.58 -19.22 -16.75
C SER A 65 6.21 -18.19 -15.68
N ARG A 66 7.25 -17.68 -15.01
CA ARG A 66 7.15 -16.56 -14.05
C ARG A 66 7.93 -15.35 -14.50
N ASP A 67 8.58 -15.43 -15.66
CA ASP A 67 9.39 -14.35 -16.20
C ASP A 67 8.48 -13.28 -16.81
N GLN A 68 8.56 -12.05 -16.28
CA GLN A 68 7.67 -10.96 -16.68
C GLN A 68 7.87 -10.56 -18.14
N ALA A 69 9.10 -10.62 -18.66
CA ALA A 69 9.39 -10.30 -20.05
C ALA A 69 8.76 -11.33 -20.99
N THR A 70 8.88 -12.62 -20.65
CA THR A 70 8.21 -13.74 -21.32
C THR A 70 6.69 -13.57 -21.33
N LEU A 71 6.08 -13.29 -20.17
CA LEU A 71 4.63 -13.15 -20.05
C LEU A 71 4.11 -11.90 -20.79
N SER A 72 4.84 -10.78 -20.72
CA SER A 72 4.50 -9.57 -21.47
C SER A 72 4.54 -9.81 -22.98
N ASN A 73 5.59 -10.47 -23.48
CA ASN A 73 5.73 -10.82 -24.89
C ASN A 73 4.61 -11.76 -25.36
N LEU A 74 4.22 -12.74 -24.54
CA LEU A 74 3.09 -13.62 -24.84
C LEU A 74 1.78 -12.83 -24.92
N ILE A 75 1.50 -11.95 -23.95
CA ILE A 75 0.28 -11.13 -23.96
C ILE A 75 0.22 -10.26 -25.22
N GLU A 76 1.29 -9.55 -25.55
CA GLU A 76 1.37 -8.72 -26.77
C GLU A 76 1.12 -9.55 -28.04
N PHE A 77 1.77 -10.71 -28.15
CA PHE A 77 1.57 -11.63 -29.26
C PHE A 77 0.12 -12.14 -29.35
N CYS A 78 -0.49 -12.47 -28.22
CA CYS A 78 -1.84 -13.02 -28.16
C CYS A 78 -2.90 -11.99 -28.55
N ILE A 79 -2.71 -10.71 -28.20
CA ILE A 79 -3.59 -9.62 -28.65
C ILE A 79 -3.61 -9.54 -30.18
N GLU A 80 -2.43 -9.52 -30.81
CA GLU A 80 -2.34 -9.45 -32.28
C GLU A 80 -2.84 -10.74 -32.95
N SER A 81 -2.63 -11.90 -32.32
CA SER A 81 -3.13 -13.18 -32.81
C SER A 81 -4.66 -13.28 -32.72
N TYR A 82 -5.26 -12.70 -31.68
CA TYR A 82 -6.71 -12.63 -31.56
C TYR A 82 -7.31 -11.70 -32.62
N LYS A 83 -6.72 -10.51 -32.84
CA LYS A 83 -7.12 -9.61 -33.94
C LYS A 83 -7.04 -10.31 -35.30
N LEU A 84 -5.94 -11.01 -35.59
CA LEU A 84 -5.79 -11.80 -36.81
C LEU A 84 -6.90 -12.85 -36.94
N SER A 85 -7.26 -13.52 -35.83
CA SER A 85 -8.31 -14.54 -35.84
C SER A 85 -9.70 -13.96 -36.14
N LEU A 86 -9.96 -12.70 -35.75
CA LEU A 86 -11.17 -11.97 -36.12
C LEU A 86 -11.13 -11.46 -37.57
N GLU A 87 -9.96 -11.02 -38.06
CA GLU A 87 -9.79 -10.53 -39.45
C GLU A 87 -10.01 -11.62 -40.51
N LEU A 88 -9.69 -12.87 -40.18
CA LEU A 88 -9.74 -14.01 -41.12
C LEU A 88 -11.13 -14.66 -41.25
N ASP A 89 -12.17 -14.00 -40.73
CA ASP A 89 -13.63 -14.28 -40.81
C ASP A 89 -14.06 -15.65 -41.42
N ILE A 90 -14.44 -16.57 -40.52
CA ILE A 90 -15.52 -17.60 -40.61
C ILE A 90 -15.32 -18.80 -41.56
N SER A 91 -14.70 -19.86 -41.01
CA SER A 91 -15.20 -21.24 -41.18
C SER A 91 -14.91 -22.11 -39.96
N GLU A 92 -13.97 -21.67 -39.10
CA GLU A 92 -13.48 -22.40 -37.93
C GLU A 92 -13.65 -21.56 -36.66
N GLU A 93 -14.89 -21.46 -36.17
CA GLU A 93 -15.29 -20.68 -34.97
C GLU A 93 -14.47 -21.00 -33.70
N TRP A 94 -13.76 -22.14 -33.67
CA TRP A 94 -12.96 -22.57 -32.55
C TRP A 94 -11.58 -21.88 -32.46
N ILE A 95 -11.06 -21.28 -33.54
CA ILE A 95 -9.73 -20.64 -33.55
C ILE A 95 -9.71 -19.33 -32.75
N PRO A 96 -10.66 -18.39 -32.92
CA PRO A 96 -10.74 -17.21 -32.06
C PRO A 96 -10.85 -17.58 -30.58
N THR A 97 -11.58 -18.66 -30.25
CA THR A 97 -11.72 -19.18 -28.88
C THR A 97 -10.37 -19.67 -28.33
N LEU A 98 -9.58 -20.41 -29.11
CA LEU A 98 -8.25 -20.84 -28.68
C LEU A 98 -7.27 -19.67 -28.50
N ALA A 99 -7.33 -18.66 -29.37
CA ALA A 99 -6.52 -17.45 -29.23
C ALA A 99 -6.93 -16.67 -27.96
N ALA A 100 -8.23 -16.57 -27.68
CA ALA A 100 -8.76 -15.98 -26.46
C ALA A 100 -8.37 -16.76 -25.20
N ASP A 101 -8.46 -18.09 -25.23
CA ASP A 101 -8.04 -18.96 -24.12
C ASP A 101 -6.55 -18.82 -23.81
N LEU A 102 -5.71 -18.76 -24.85
CA LEU A 102 -4.27 -18.54 -24.69
C LEU A 102 -3.99 -17.15 -24.09
N LEU A 103 -4.69 -16.10 -24.55
CA LEU A 103 -4.56 -14.76 -23.97
C LEU A 103 -4.98 -14.75 -22.49
N ASN A 104 -6.18 -15.25 -22.18
CA ASN A 104 -6.74 -15.26 -20.83
C ASN A 104 -5.85 -16.06 -19.87
N ARG A 105 -5.34 -17.23 -20.28
CA ARG A 105 -4.38 -18.00 -19.46
C ARG A 105 -3.07 -17.25 -19.25
N SER A 106 -2.55 -16.59 -20.29
CA SER A 106 -1.33 -15.81 -20.18
C SER A 106 -1.51 -14.65 -19.20
N LEU A 107 -2.66 -13.97 -19.25
CA LEU A 107 -3.05 -12.93 -18.31
C LEU A 107 -3.18 -13.48 -16.88
N ASP A 108 -3.86 -14.61 -16.68
CA ASP A 108 -4.00 -15.25 -15.36
C ASP A 108 -2.62 -15.53 -14.73
N TYR A 109 -1.69 -16.08 -15.52
CA TYR A 109 -0.33 -16.35 -15.04
C TYR A 109 0.45 -15.07 -14.77
N ALA A 110 0.39 -14.10 -15.68
CA ALA A 110 1.11 -12.83 -15.55
C ALA A 110 0.64 -12.03 -14.34
N LEU A 111 -0.66 -12.02 -14.07
CA LEU A 111 -1.27 -11.29 -12.97
C LEU A 111 -1.15 -12.03 -11.62
N ALA A 112 -0.92 -13.35 -11.59
CA ALA A 112 -0.86 -14.12 -10.34
C ALA A 112 0.57 -14.54 -9.92
N GLN A 113 1.49 -14.76 -10.87
CA GLN A 113 2.76 -15.45 -10.59
C GLN A 113 4.00 -14.55 -10.50
N GLY A 114 3.89 -13.25 -10.82
CA GLY A 114 4.96 -12.26 -10.71
C GLY A 114 4.94 -11.42 -9.42
N PRO A 115 5.98 -10.58 -9.16
CA PRO A 115 5.89 -9.49 -8.20
C PRO A 115 4.80 -8.52 -8.66
N ILE A 116 4.03 -7.96 -7.72
CA ILE A 116 2.93 -7.08 -8.10
C ILE A 116 3.45 -5.76 -8.68
N VAL A 117 3.00 -5.45 -9.90
CA VAL A 117 3.32 -4.20 -10.61
C VAL A 117 2.00 -3.56 -11.03
N GLY A 118 1.50 -2.64 -10.20
CA GLY A 118 0.11 -2.23 -10.22
C GLY A 118 -0.34 -1.57 -11.51
N THR A 119 0.50 -0.71 -12.08
CA THR A 119 0.20 -0.02 -13.36
C THR A 119 0.21 -0.97 -14.56
N VAL A 120 1.10 -1.98 -14.56
CA VAL A 120 1.14 -3.00 -15.63
C VAL A 120 -0.09 -3.89 -15.51
N TYR A 121 -0.40 -4.36 -14.31
CA TYR A 121 -1.53 -5.26 -14.06
C TYR A 121 -2.85 -4.58 -14.37
N GLY A 122 -3.02 -3.31 -13.98
CA GLY A 122 -4.22 -2.54 -14.32
C GLY A 122 -4.43 -2.38 -15.83
N ARG A 123 -3.35 -2.24 -16.63
CA ARG A 123 -3.45 -2.25 -18.10
C ARG A 123 -3.86 -3.61 -18.65
N TRP A 124 -3.34 -4.69 -18.08
CA TRP A 124 -3.62 -6.05 -18.53
C TRP A 124 -4.99 -6.57 -18.11
N TYR A 125 -5.53 -6.08 -17.01
CA TYR A 125 -6.84 -6.47 -16.50
C TYR A 125 -7.97 -6.28 -17.52
N GLY A 126 -7.90 -5.21 -18.32
CA GLY A 126 -8.90 -4.95 -19.36
C GLY A 126 -8.75 -5.82 -20.62
N LEU A 127 -7.71 -6.65 -20.70
CA LEU A 127 -7.39 -7.44 -21.91
C LEU A 127 -8.02 -8.84 -21.91
N PHE A 128 -8.69 -9.24 -20.83
CA PHE A 128 -9.47 -10.48 -20.85
C PHE A 128 -10.62 -10.37 -21.87
N ILE A 129 -10.77 -11.40 -22.70
CA ILE A 129 -11.70 -11.41 -23.84
C ILE A 129 -12.53 -12.69 -23.90
N GLY A 130 -13.63 -12.65 -24.66
CA GLY A 130 -14.59 -13.75 -24.78
C GLY A 130 -15.59 -13.82 -23.63
N ASP A 131 -16.49 -14.80 -23.69
CA ASP A 131 -17.62 -14.94 -22.76
C ASP A 131 -17.20 -15.17 -21.31
N SER A 132 -16.01 -15.74 -21.09
CA SER A 132 -15.45 -15.99 -19.75
C SER A 132 -14.63 -14.82 -19.18
N ALA A 133 -14.49 -13.71 -19.92
CA ALA A 133 -13.58 -12.62 -19.55
C ALA A 133 -13.86 -12.05 -18.15
N SER A 134 -15.14 -11.84 -17.82
CA SER A 134 -15.55 -11.34 -16.49
C SER A 134 -15.20 -12.34 -15.37
N ALA A 135 -15.37 -13.64 -15.64
CA ALA A 135 -14.99 -14.68 -14.69
C ALA A 135 -13.49 -14.70 -14.42
N HIS A 136 -12.65 -14.57 -15.45
CA HIS A 136 -11.19 -14.48 -15.28
C HIS A 136 -10.79 -13.23 -14.48
N ARG A 137 -11.36 -12.06 -14.81
CA ARG A 137 -11.18 -10.82 -14.05
C ARG A 137 -11.52 -11.02 -12.57
N PHE A 138 -12.68 -11.60 -12.27
CA PHE A 138 -13.10 -11.89 -10.90
C PHE A 138 -12.14 -12.85 -10.18
N GLN A 139 -11.74 -13.96 -10.82
CA GLN A 139 -10.78 -14.91 -10.23
C GLN A 139 -9.43 -14.25 -9.94
N ASN A 140 -8.98 -13.34 -10.79
CA ASN A 140 -7.74 -12.62 -10.56
C ASN A 140 -7.82 -11.68 -9.34
N LEU A 141 -8.92 -10.96 -9.17
CA LEU A 141 -9.15 -10.14 -7.98
C LEU A 141 -9.19 -11.01 -6.71
N LEU A 142 -9.91 -12.14 -6.78
CA LEU A 142 -10.02 -13.08 -5.67
C LEU A 142 -8.68 -13.66 -5.26
N PHE A 143 -7.80 -13.96 -6.24
CA PHE A 143 -6.43 -14.38 -5.98
C PHE A 143 -5.70 -13.37 -5.09
N TRP A 144 -5.71 -12.08 -5.44
CA TRP A 144 -5.01 -11.04 -4.69
C TRP A 144 -5.64 -10.74 -3.34
N GLN A 145 -6.98 -10.80 -3.23
CA GLN A 145 -7.67 -10.72 -1.94
C GLN A 145 -7.22 -11.86 -1.01
N ASN A 146 -7.05 -13.08 -1.54
CA ASN A 146 -6.51 -14.19 -0.76
C ASN A 146 -5.03 -13.99 -0.39
N GLN A 147 -4.22 -13.37 -1.25
CA GLN A 147 -2.82 -13.05 -0.93
C GLN A 147 -2.70 -12.07 0.26
N LEU A 148 -3.66 -11.15 0.44
CA LEU A 148 -3.73 -10.28 1.62
C LEU A 148 -3.89 -11.08 2.92
N LYS A 149 -4.73 -12.12 2.89
CA LYS A 149 -5.01 -12.99 4.05
C LYS A 149 -3.85 -13.94 4.37
N HIS A 150 -3.02 -14.27 3.37
CA HIS A 150 -1.98 -15.30 3.47
C HIS A 150 -0.54 -14.74 3.46
N THR A 151 -0.35 -13.45 3.79
CA THR A 151 0.97 -12.82 4.07
C THR A 151 2.01 -12.82 2.93
N ARG A 152 1.61 -12.99 1.67
CA ARG A 152 2.57 -12.87 0.54
C ARG A 152 3.15 -11.45 0.42
N LEU A 153 2.38 -10.44 0.82
CA LEU A 153 2.78 -9.03 0.78
C LEU A 153 3.35 -8.63 2.14
N THR A 154 4.55 -8.07 2.15
CA THR A 154 5.28 -7.77 3.40
C THR A 154 5.82 -6.35 3.46
N THR A 155 5.84 -5.64 2.33
CA THR A 155 6.43 -4.29 2.23
C THR A 155 5.41 -3.24 1.82
N ALA A 156 5.59 -2.01 2.30
CA ALA A 156 4.73 -0.88 1.91
C ALA A 156 4.67 -0.67 0.38
N SER A 157 5.76 -0.94 -0.35
CA SER A 157 5.78 -0.84 -1.81
C SER A 157 4.82 -1.84 -2.47
N GLU A 158 4.80 -3.08 -2.02
CA GLU A 158 3.91 -4.12 -2.55
C GLU A 158 2.43 -3.78 -2.32
N PHE A 159 2.07 -3.29 -1.12
CA PHE A 159 0.70 -2.84 -0.85
C PHE A 159 0.31 -1.63 -1.73
N LYS A 160 1.22 -0.67 -1.94
CA LYS A 160 0.97 0.46 -2.87
C LYS A 160 0.71 -0.01 -4.30
N GLN A 161 1.49 -0.98 -4.79
CA GLN A 161 1.27 -1.57 -6.12
C GLN A 161 -0.07 -2.32 -6.18
N LEU A 162 -0.47 -3.04 -5.12
CA LEU A 162 -1.78 -3.68 -5.05
C LEU A 162 -2.93 -2.67 -5.09
N ILE A 163 -2.85 -1.60 -4.29
CA ILE A 163 -3.86 -0.54 -4.28
C ILE A 163 -3.99 0.10 -5.67
N ALA A 164 -2.85 0.42 -6.30
CA ALA A 164 -2.83 0.97 -7.66
C ALA A 164 -3.48 0.02 -8.68
N TYR A 165 -3.20 -1.27 -8.58
CA TYR A 165 -3.84 -2.29 -9.41
C TYR A 165 -5.36 -2.28 -9.22
N MET A 166 -5.82 -2.38 -7.97
CA MET A 166 -7.25 -2.50 -7.64
C MET A 166 -8.04 -1.25 -8.06
N LYS A 167 -7.48 -0.04 -7.90
CA LYS A 167 -8.09 1.20 -8.39
C LYS A 167 -8.31 1.17 -9.91
N LEU A 168 -7.32 0.71 -10.66
CA LEU A 168 -7.43 0.56 -12.12
C LEU A 168 -8.43 -0.52 -12.50
N ALA A 169 -8.48 -1.62 -11.74
CA ALA A 169 -9.44 -2.70 -11.96
C ALA A 169 -10.89 -2.24 -11.75
N VAL A 170 -11.18 -1.44 -10.72
CA VAL A 170 -12.51 -0.83 -10.52
C VAL A 170 -12.94 -0.03 -11.74
N ALA A 171 -12.08 0.90 -12.19
CA ALA A 171 -12.38 1.74 -13.36
C ALA A 171 -12.59 0.91 -14.63
N ALA A 172 -11.74 -0.11 -14.85
CA ALA A 172 -11.83 -1.00 -15.99
C ALA A 172 -13.12 -1.85 -15.96
N SER A 173 -13.47 -2.45 -14.82
CA SER A 173 -14.71 -3.25 -14.70
C SER A 173 -15.96 -2.44 -14.98
N VAL A 174 -16.04 -1.20 -14.48
CA VAL A 174 -17.15 -0.29 -14.80
C VAL A 174 -17.19 0.00 -16.31
N SER A 175 -16.05 0.29 -16.93
CA SER A 175 -15.99 0.58 -18.36
C SER A 175 -16.34 -0.63 -19.25
N LEU A 176 -16.05 -1.83 -18.77
CA LEU A 176 -16.32 -3.10 -19.45
C LEU A 176 -17.72 -3.66 -19.13
N ASN A 177 -18.51 -2.95 -18.31
CA ASN A 177 -19.84 -3.36 -17.88
C ASN A 177 -19.86 -4.76 -17.24
N ASP A 178 -18.85 -5.04 -16.39
CA ASP A 178 -18.87 -6.20 -15.50
C ASP A 178 -20.03 -6.10 -14.50
N GLU A 179 -20.45 -7.25 -13.95
CA GLU A 179 -21.38 -7.25 -12.82
C GLU A 179 -20.80 -6.50 -11.61
N ASP A 180 -21.66 -5.77 -10.88
CA ASP A 180 -21.27 -4.89 -9.76
C ASP A 180 -20.37 -5.58 -8.72
N TYR A 181 -20.58 -6.88 -8.49
CA TYR A 181 -19.77 -7.62 -7.52
C TYR A 181 -18.29 -7.69 -7.89
N VAL A 182 -17.92 -7.61 -9.17
CA VAL A 182 -16.53 -7.65 -9.65
C VAL A 182 -15.81 -6.36 -9.25
N ALA A 183 -16.40 -5.21 -9.57
CA ALA A 183 -15.87 -3.90 -9.17
C ALA A 183 -15.86 -3.76 -7.64
N ASN A 184 -16.90 -4.23 -6.95
CA ASN A 184 -16.96 -4.23 -5.49
C ASN A 184 -15.85 -5.06 -4.85
N LEU A 185 -15.49 -6.22 -5.41
CA LEU A 185 -14.38 -7.02 -4.90
C LEU A 185 -13.04 -6.29 -5.01
N ALA A 186 -12.78 -5.62 -6.13
CA ALA A 186 -11.57 -4.81 -6.31
C ALA A 186 -11.53 -3.66 -5.29
N GLN A 187 -12.66 -2.97 -5.09
CA GLN A 187 -12.76 -1.88 -4.12
C GLN A 187 -12.49 -2.36 -2.68
N ILE A 188 -13.12 -3.47 -2.27
CA ILE A 188 -12.89 -4.08 -0.94
C ILE A 188 -11.42 -4.45 -0.77
N THR A 189 -10.82 -5.09 -1.78
CA THR A 189 -9.41 -5.52 -1.76
C THR A 189 -8.47 -4.32 -1.68
N SER A 190 -8.76 -3.22 -2.39
CA SER A 190 -8.03 -1.96 -2.28
C SER A 190 -8.09 -1.39 -0.87
N THR A 191 -9.27 -1.37 -0.25
CA THR A 191 -9.45 -0.87 1.12
C THR A 191 -8.70 -1.74 2.13
N GLU A 192 -8.81 -3.06 2.03
CA GLU A 192 -8.08 -4.00 2.91
C GLU A 192 -6.56 -3.83 2.77
N ALA A 193 -6.05 -3.72 1.53
CA ALA A 193 -4.64 -3.44 1.26
C ALA A 193 -4.19 -2.09 1.84
N GLY A 194 -5.03 -1.05 1.76
CA GLY A 194 -4.79 0.26 2.35
C GLY A 194 -4.69 0.21 3.87
N ILE A 195 -5.54 -0.57 4.54
CA ILE A 195 -5.46 -0.80 5.99
C ILE A 195 -4.14 -1.46 6.36
N GLN A 196 -3.72 -2.50 5.61
CA GLN A 196 -2.43 -3.15 5.86
C GLN A 196 -1.24 -2.20 5.59
N LEU A 197 -1.32 -1.38 4.54
CA LEU A 197 -0.31 -0.36 4.27
C LEU A 197 -0.18 0.63 5.42
N LEU A 198 -1.31 1.13 5.96
CA LEU A 198 -1.32 2.05 7.09
C LEU A 198 -0.75 1.43 8.38
N ARG A 199 -0.88 0.12 8.57
CA ARG A 199 -0.21 -0.59 9.68
C ARG A 199 1.32 -0.64 9.52
N LEU A 200 1.81 -0.79 8.30
CA LEU A 200 3.24 -0.84 8.00
C LEU A 200 3.89 0.55 7.90
N ALA A 201 3.12 1.55 7.47
CA ALA A 201 3.55 2.92 7.27
C ALA A 201 2.40 3.86 7.64
N PRO A 202 2.28 4.26 8.93
CA PRO A 202 1.15 5.02 9.43
C PRO A 202 1.26 6.52 9.10
N TYR A 203 1.43 6.88 7.84
CA TYR A 203 1.65 8.27 7.41
C TYR A 203 0.46 9.21 7.70
N MET A 204 -0.75 8.70 7.88
CA MET A 204 -1.90 9.52 8.30
C MET A 204 -1.97 9.68 9.82
N GLU A 205 -1.33 8.81 10.58
CA GLU A 205 -1.38 8.84 12.03
C GLU A 205 -0.56 10.00 12.60
N GLY A 206 -1.13 10.62 13.62
CA GLY A 206 -0.48 11.65 14.38
C GLY A 206 -1.44 12.75 14.84
N VAL A 207 -0.84 13.86 15.26
CA VAL A 207 -1.55 15.05 15.73
C VAL A 207 -1.31 16.20 14.75
N TYR A 208 -2.36 16.95 14.49
CA TYR A 208 -2.42 18.01 13.51
C TYR A 208 -2.91 19.30 14.16
N SER A 209 -2.35 20.44 13.75
CA SER A 209 -2.94 21.75 13.99
C SER A 209 -4.01 22.00 12.93
N ILE A 210 -5.19 22.45 13.35
CA ILE A 210 -6.34 22.69 12.47
C ILE A 210 -6.66 24.17 12.36
N GLN A 211 -7.11 24.56 11.17
CA GLN A 211 -7.93 25.74 10.94
C GLN A 211 -9.30 25.32 10.45
N VAL A 212 -10.35 25.89 11.05
CA VAL A 212 -11.74 25.65 10.67
C VAL A 212 -12.34 26.90 10.03
N SER A 213 -13.19 26.68 9.03
CA SER A 213 -14.06 27.72 8.50
C SER A 213 -15.47 27.16 8.29
N CYS A 214 -16.46 27.84 8.85
CA CYS A 214 -17.86 27.49 8.67
C CYS A 214 -18.47 28.38 7.59
N GLN A 215 -19.08 27.78 6.56
CA GLN A 215 -19.80 28.54 5.55
C GLN A 215 -21.27 28.71 5.95
N ASN A 216 -21.84 29.89 5.69
CA ASN A 216 -23.28 30.16 5.84
C ASN A 216 -23.85 30.02 7.27
N ILE A 217 -23.01 30.19 8.29
CA ILE A 217 -23.39 30.09 9.71
C ILE A 217 -22.77 31.27 10.46
N ASP A 218 -23.45 31.72 11.52
CA ASP A 218 -22.90 32.71 12.44
C ASP A 218 -21.54 32.23 12.98
N ALA A 219 -20.53 33.10 12.93
CA ALA A 219 -19.18 32.81 13.44
C ALA A 219 -19.21 32.35 14.90
N ALA A 220 -20.18 32.82 15.70
CA ALA A 220 -20.35 32.40 17.09
C ALA A 220 -20.77 30.91 17.26
N LEU A 221 -21.36 30.30 16.23
CA LEU A 221 -21.79 28.90 16.22
C LEU A 221 -20.76 27.98 15.57
N CYS A 222 -19.68 28.52 15.00
CA CYS A 222 -18.62 27.72 14.42
C CYS A 222 -17.83 27.03 15.56
N PRO A 223 -17.68 25.70 15.55
CA PRO A 223 -16.99 25.00 16.63
C PRO A 223 -15.54 25.44 16.69
N LYS A 224 -15.08 25.82 17.89
CA LYS A 224 -13.68 26.17 18.14
C LYS A 224 -12.84 24.90 18.18
N ILE A 225 -12.23 24.54 17.06
CA ILE A 225 -11.37 23.36 16.92
C ILE A 225 -10.01 23.85 16.44
N ASP A 226 -8.94 23.44 17.12
CA ASP A 226 -7.57 23.81 16.80
C ASP A 226 -6.62 22.62 16.65
N LYS A 227 -7.09 21.41 17.00
CA LYS A 227 -6.33 20.18 16.89
C LYS A 227 -7.13 19.03 16.31
N PHE A 228 -6.41 18.10 15.72
CA PHE A 228 -6.93 16.81 15.33
C PHE A 228 -5.95 15.70 15.62
N SER A 229 -6.47 14.61 16.16
CA SER A 229 -5.72 13.42 16.48
C SER A 229 -6.33 12.27 15.69
N LEU A 230 -5.50 11.57 14.92
CA LEU A 230 -5.87 10.35 14.22
C LEU A 230 -5.02 9.22 14.79
N ILE A 231 -5.68 8.12 15.18
CA ILE A 231 -5.04 6.89 15.65
C ILE A 231 -5.55 5.73 14.81
N LEU A 232 -4.63 5.00 14.20
CA LEU A 232 -4.89 3.72 13.55
C LEU A 232 -4.90 2.65 14.65
N GLY A 233 -6.03 1.99 14.87
CA GLY A 233 -6.20 0.81 15.72
C GLY A 233 -6.02 -0.51 14.96
N ASP A 234 -6.27 -1.62 15.67
CA ASP A 234 -5.82 -2.95 15.23
C ASP A 234 -6.85 -3.79 14.48
N ASP A 235 -8.08 -3.30 14.36
CA ASP A 235 -9.19 -4.00 13.68
C ASP A 235 -9.52 -3.36 12.33
N TRP A 236 -10.34 -4.01 11.51
CA TRP A 236 -10.88 -3.45 10.25
C TRP A 236 -11.82 -2.26 10.46
N ARG A 237 -12.22 -1.99 11.72
CA ARG A 237 -12.90 -0.78 12.20
C ARG A 237 -11.92 0.26 12.77
N GLY A 238 -10.63 -0.06 12.75
CA GLY A 238 -9.55 0.53 13.54
C GLY A 238 -8.92 1.77 12.95
N ILE A 239 -9.71 2.78 12.63
CA ILE A 239 -9.19 4.15 12.57
C ILE A 239 -10.13 4.99 13.43
N GLN A 240 -9.55 5.70 14.39
CA GLN A 240 -10.27 6.62 15.25
C GLN A 240 -9.73 8.02 15.04
N ALA A 241 -10.63 9.00 15.10
CA ALA A 241 -10.30 10.37 14.83
C ALA A 241 -11.03 11.29 15.80
N ALA A 242 -10.33 12.30 16.31
CA ALA A 242 -10.90 13.29 17.22
C ALA A 242 -10.50 14.70 16.79
N PHE A 243 -11.48 15.58 16.71
CA PHE A 243 -11.31 17.03 16.54
C PHE A 243 -11.44 17.70 17.89
N ILE A 244 -10.42 18.43 18.30
CA ILE A 244 -10.21 18.85 19.69
C ILE A 244 -10.17 20.37 19.79
N ALA A 245 -10.78 20.88 20.85
CA ALA A 245 -10.59 22.26 21.31
C ALA A 245 -9.53 22.25 22.40
N SER A 246 -8.32 22.76 22.14
CA SER A 246 -7.24 22.72 23.13
C SER A 246 -7.56 23.47 24.42
N GLU A 247 -8.44 24.47 24.38
CA GLU A 247 -8.94 25.19 25.55
C GLU A 247 -9.79 24.31 26.48
N LEU A 248 -10.47 23.30 25.95
CA LEU A 248 -11.38 22.41 26.69
C LEU A 248 -10.74 21.08 27.08
N GLU A 249 -9.56 20.78 26.53
CA GLU A 249 -8.85 19.50 26.66
C GLU A 249 -9.73 18.27 26.35
N ASN A 250 -10.74 18.45 25.50
CA ASN A 250 -11.70 17.42 25.13
C ASN A 250 -12.07 17.49 23.63
N PRO A 251 -12.46 16.36 23.00
CA PRO A 251 -12.97 16.34 21.64
C PRO A 251 -14.27 17.09 21.52
N VAL A 252 -14.38 17.90 20.47
CA VAL A 252 -15.63 18.46 19.97
C VAL A 252 -16.34 17.44 19.08
N PHE A 253 -15.58 16.72 18.26
CA PHE A 253 -16.08 15.62 17.44
C PHE A 253 -15.17 14.41 17.60
N GLU A 254 -15.76 13.22 17.70
CA GLU A 254 -15.06 11.95 17.78
C GLU A 254 -15.70 10.95 16.82
N PHE A 255 -14.87 10.21 16.10
CA PHE A 255 -15.27 9.22 15.12
C PHE A 255 -14.53 7.92 15.41
N ASN A 256 -15.28 6.87 15.76
CA ASN A 256 -14.72 5.59 16.18
C ASN A 256 -14.68 4.53 15.08
N GLU A 257 -15.35 4.78 13.95
CA GLU A 257 -15.40 3.88 12.79
C GLU A 257 -15.00 4.63 11.52
N VAL A 258 -13.77 5.12 11.51
CA VAL A 258 -13.23 5.81 10.33
C VAL A 258 -12.79 4.77 9.30
N LYS A 259 -13.30 4.93 8.08
CA LYS A 259 -13.02 4.06 6.93
C LYS A 259 -12.04 4.75 5.99
N LEU A 260 -11.17 3.95 5.39
CA LEU A 260 -10.34 4.40 4.28
C LEU A 260 -11.11 4.20 2.97
N ILE A 261 -11.42 5.29 2.27
CA ILE A 261 -12.04 5.22 0.93
C ILE A 261 -10.96 4.89 -0.11
N ASP A 262 -9.80 5.52 0.03
CA ASP A 262 -8.62 5.28 -0.78
C ASP A 262 -7.34 5.63 0.01
N GLU A 263 -6.16 5.41 -0.56
CA GLU A 263 -4.86 5.65 0.09
C GLU A 263 -4.64 7.05 0.69
N ASN A 264 -5.41 8.08 0.34
CA ASN A 264 -5.28 9.42 0.89
C ASN A 264 -6.57 9.93 1.54
N THR A 265 -7.67 9.17 1.44
CA THR A 265 -9.00 9.66 1.80
C THR A 265 -9.61 8.84 2.90
N VAL A 266 -9.96 9.49 4.01
CA VAL A 266 -10.70 8.86 5.11
C VAL A 266 -12.10 9.45 5.21
N HIS A 267 -13.04 8.61 5.62
CA HIS A 267 -14.44 8.95 5.78
C HIS A 267 -15.02 8.28 7.01
N ALA A 268 -15.89 8.97 7.71
CA ALA A 268 -16.68 8.37 8.76
C ALA A 268 -18.10 8.91 8.74
N GLU A 269 -19.03 8.05 9.11
CA GLU A 269 -20.41 8.39 9.37
C GLU A 269 -20.74 7.95 10.78
N THR A 270 -21.34 8.84 11.55
CA THR A 270 -21.92 8.53 12.84
C THR A 270 -23.42 8.32 12.66
N GLY A 271 -23.95 7.29 13.32
CA GLY A 271 -25.39 7.05 13.33
C GLY A 271 -26.16 8.28 13.84
N PRO A 272 -27.48 8.37 13.59
CA PRO A 272 -28.28 9.50 14.02
C PRO A 272 -28.22 9.63 15.55
N LEU A 273 -27.52 10.65 16.04
CA LEU A 273 -27.47 11.02 17.45
C LEU A 273 -28.34 12.26 17.67
N ASP A 274 -29.16 12.21 18.72
CA ASP A 274 -30.15 13.24 19.06
C ASP A 274 -29.52 14.47 19.76
N VAL A 275 -28.36 14.93 19.29
CA VAL A 275 -27.62 16.09 19.86
C VAL A 275 -27.33 17.13 18.74
N PRO A 276 -27.57 18.44 18.96
CA PRO A 276 -27.45 19.47 17.91
C PRO A 276 -26.08 19.61 17.23
N ILE A 277 -25.00 19.26 17.95
CA ILE A 277 -23.60 19.36 17.50
C ILE A 277 -22.94 17.96 17.49
N ALA A 278 -23.73 16.88 17.43
CA ALA A 278 -23.12 15.59 17.15
C ALA A 278 -22.49 15.61 15.75
N PRO A 279 -21.34 14.96 15.55
CA PRO A 279 -20.86 14.72 14.20
C PRO A 279 -21.90 13.87 13.46
N GLY A 280 -22.06 14.11 12.16
CA GLY A 280 -22.87 13.28 11.27
C GLY A 280 -21.99 12.53 10.30
N SER A 281 -21.06 13.24 9.66
CA SER A 281 -20.01 12.62 8.87
C SER A 281 -18.76 13.48 8.84
N MET A 282 -17.63 12.85 8.51
CA MET A 282 -16.42 13.55 8.08
C MET A 282 -15.88 12.93 6.81
N HIS A 283 -15.26 13.77 5.98
CA HIS A 283 -14.54 13.34 4.79
C HIS A 283 -13.25 14.16 4.69
N LEU A 284 -12.10 13.51 4.79
CA LEU A 284 -10.79 14.17 4.81
C LEU A 284 -9.88 13.57 3.74
N VAL A 285 -9.13 14.43 3.06
CA VAL A 285 -8.13 14.07 2.04
C VAL A 285 -6.76 14.54 2.52
N PHE A 286 -5.83 13.61 2.66
CA PHE A 286 -4.46 13.83 3.11
C PHE A 286 -3.51 14.03 1.94
N ASP A 287 -2.61 15.02 2.07
CA ASP A 287 -1.44 15.21 1.21
C ASP A 287 -0.21 14.83 2.04
N HIS A 288 0.27 13.60 1.86
CA HIS A 288 1.42 13.06 2.58
C HIS A 288 2.75 13.74 2.20
N VAL A 289 2.82 14.40 1.03
CA VAL A 289 4.02 15.14 0.62
C VAL A 289 4.10 16.46 1.39
N LYS A 290 2.96 17.14 1.54
CA LYS A 290 2.88 18.41 2.29
C LYS A 290 2.65 18.23 3.78
N ASN A 291 2.35 17.02 4.23
CA ASN A 291 1.93 16.72 5.60
C ASN A 291 0.73 17.57 6.03
N THR A 292 -0.23 17.71 5.13
CA THR A 292 -1.47 18.47 5.34
C THR A 292 -2.69 17.63 5.02
N PHE A 293 -3.85 18.05 5.48
CA PHE A 293 -5.12 17.51 4.99
C PHE A 293 -6.14 18.64 4.81
N THR A 294 -7.15 18.35 4.01
CA THR A 294 -8.33 19.19 3.83
C THR A 294 -9.59 18.35 3.88
N GLY A 295 -10.71 18.89 4.32
CA GLY A 295 -11.95 18.14 4.30
C GLY A 295 -13.14 18.87 4.91
N VAL A 296 -14.21 18.11 5.13
CA VAL A 296 -15.49 18.62 5.62
C VAL A 296 -16.00 17.75 6.75
N ILE A 297 -16.52 18.38 7.80
CA ILE A 297 -17.35 17.74 8.83
C ILE A 297 -18.78 18.23 8.65
N LYS A 298 -19.73 17.31 8.58
CA LYS A 298 -21.17 17.61 8.49
C LYS A 298 -21.88 17.18 9.76
N THR A 299 -22.75 18.02 10.30
CA THR A 299 -23.59 17.69 11.45
C THR A 299 -25.01 17.29 11.01
N PRO A 300 -25.68 16.31 11.66
CA PRO A 300 -26.97 15.80 11.20
C PRO A 300 -28.11 16.81 11.30
N ARG A 301 -28.17 17.58 12.39
CA ARG A 301 -29.32 18.45 12.70
C ARG A 301 -29.21 19.85 12.11
N THR A 302 -28.02 20.43 12.14
CA THR A 302 -27.84 21.84 11.78
C THR A 302 -27.43 22.04 10.32
N ARG A 303 -27.20 20.94 9.56
CA ARG A 303 -26.67 20.96 8.18
C ARG A 303 -25.41 21.83 8.07
N ILE A 304 -24.68 21.96 9.16
CA ILE A 304 -23.48 22.77 9.23
C ILE A 304 -22.38 22.00 8.54
N GLU A 305 -21.75 22.64 7.56
CA GLU A 305 -20.53 22.16 6.95
C GLU A 305 -19.34 22.94 7.52
N VAL A 306 -18.52 22.25 8.31
CA VAL A 306 -17.26 22.78 8.82
C VAL A 306 -16.16 22.37 7.86
N GLN A 307 -15.63 23.32 7.11
CA GLN A 307 -14.44 23.10 6.29
C GLN A 307 -13.24 23.08 7.23
N VAL A 308 -12.41 22.05 7.09
CA VAL A 308 -11.22 21.85 7.92
C VAL A 308 -9.99 21.77 7.04
N THR A 309 -8.94 22.48 7.47
CA THR A 309 -7.60 22.32 6.91
C THR A 309 -6.65 22.06 8.06
N GLY A 310 -5.73 21.12 7.88
CA GLY A 310 -4.80 20.74 8.93
C GLY A 310 -3.38 20.58 8.44
N LYS A 311 -2.43 20.84 9.33
CA LYS A 311 -1.00 20.59 9.15
C LYS A 311 -0.50 19.68 10.25
N ARG A 312 0.23 18.63 9.90
CA ARG A 312 0.76 17.65 10.84
C ARG A 312 1.79 18.31 11.76
N ILE A 313 1.57 18.19 13.06
CA ILE A 313 2.50 18.62 14.11
C ILE A 313 3.49 17.50 14.40
N VAL A 314 2.98 16.26 14.45
CA VAL A 314 3.74 15.07 14.79
C VAL A 314 3.22 13.86 14.03
N SER A 315 4.09 12.89 13.74
CA SER A 315 3.70 11.65 13.10
C SER A 315 4.40 10.46 13.70
N THR A 316 3.66 9.37 13.90
CA THR A 316 4.27 8.09 14.28
C THR A 316 5.11 7.51 13.14
N ASP A 317 4.85 7.90 11.88
CA ASP A 317 5.60 7.52 10.68
C ASP A 317 7.10 7.87 10.76
N GLU A 318 7.48 8.87 11.57
CA GLU A 318 8.89 9.17 11.88
C GLU A 318 9.62 7.97 12.51
N LEU A 319 8.91 7.15 13.28
CA LEU A 319 9.42 5.90 13.84
C LEU A 319 9.62 4.81 12.78
N TYR A 320 8.98 4.93 11.61
CA TYR A 320 9.04 3.97 10.52
C TYR A 320 10.02 4.40 9.41
N GLN A 321 10.23 5.70 9.21
CA GLN A 321 11.02 6.23 8.06
C GLN A 321 12.48 6.57 8.35
N MET A 322 12.86 6.91 9.60
CA MET A 322 14.19 7.48 9.88
C MET A 322 15.29 6.44 10.16
N ALA A 323 15.76 5.75 9.12
CA ALA A 323 16.61 4.54 9.15
C ALA A 323 15.80 3.31 9.53
N GLN A 324 15.74 2.34 8.60
CA GLN A 324 14.86 1.19 8.72
C GLN A 324 15.08 0.52 10.09
N PRO A 325 14.01 0.39 10.90
CA PRO A 325 14.07 -0.40 12.11
C PRO A 325 14.76 -1.74 11.83
N THR A 326 15.61 -2.19 12.74
CA THR A 326 16.33 -3.44 12.51
C THR A 326 15.34 -4.59 12.67
N PRO A 327 15.14 -5.43 11.64
CA PRO A 327 14.32 -6.62 11.78
C PRO A 327 14.84 -7.45 12.95
N LEU A 328 13.95 -7.82 13.84
CA LEU A 328 14.32 -8.56 15.03
C LEU A 328 14.39 -10.06 14.70
N ILE A 329 15.46 -10.70 15.18
CA ILE A 329 15.85 -12.05 14.81
C ILE A 329 15.03 -13.08 15.60
N SER A 330 14.70 -12.81 16.87
CA SER A 330 13.84 -13.65 17.72
C SER A 330 12.80 -12.85 18.50
N ILE A 331 11.68 -13.50 18.83
CA ILE A 331 10.62 -12.97 19.69
C ILE A 331 11.11 -12.75 21.13
N ASP A 332 12.11 -13.53 21.56
CA ASP A 332 12.73 -13.43 22.89
C ASP A 332 13.54 -12.14 23.07
N GLN A 333 13.83 -11.41 21.98
CA GLN A 333 14.49 -10.10 22.04
C GLN A 333 13.53 -8.96 22.44
N VAL A 334 12.22 -9.24 22.47
CA VAL A 334 11.18 -8.28 22.83
C VAL A 334 10.81 -8.42 24.31
N GLU A 335 10.69 -9.67 24.80
CA GLU A 335 10.34 -9.94 26.19
C GLU A 335 11.40 -9.38 27.14
N GLY A 336 10.96 -8.67 28.18
CA GLY A 336 11.89 -8.14 29.16
C GLY A 336 11.39 -6.95 29.95
N TYR A 337 12.30 -6.45 30.76
CA TYR A 337 12.12 -5.28 31.60
C TYR A 337 12.96 -4.15 31.02
N TYR A 338 12.32 -3.00 30.83
CA TYR A 338 12.96 -1.83 30.26
C TYR A 338 12.76 -0.65 31.19
N ARG A 339 13.80 0.18 31.31
CA ARG A 339 13.67 1.50 31.90
C ARG A 339 13.33 2.49 30.80
N GLY A 340 12.17 3.12 30.93
CA GLY A 340 11.67 4.13 30.03
C GLY A 340 11.87 5.53 30.58
N ARG A 341 12.14 6.47 29.68
CA ARG A 341 12.13 7.91 29.98
C ARG A 341 11.20 8.61 29.01
N ILE A 342 10.35 9.48 29.55
CA ILE A 342 9.55 10.42 28.76
C ILE A 342 10.42 11.63 28.47
N GLN A 343 10.73 11.86 27.19
CA GLN A 343 11.44 13.05 26.76
C GLN A 343 10.43 14.06 26.21
N ALA A 344 10.43 15.27 26.77
CA ALA A 344 9.86 16.42 26.08
C ALA A 344 10.72 16.70 24.85
N SER A 345 10.14 16.83 23.65
CA SER A 345 10.96 17.00 22.46
C SER A 345 11.68 18.35 22.43
N ALA A 346 12.79 18.38 21.70
CA ALA A 346 13.71 19.50 21.59
C ALA A 346 13.23 20.64 20.66
N ALA A 347 11.95 20.71 20.28
CA ALA A 347 11.43 21.81 19.47
C ALA A 347 10.14 22.40 20.08
N ASN A 348 10.31 23.36 20.99
CA ASN A 348 9.28 24.31 21.47
C ASN A 348 8.18 23.82 22.46
N TRP A 349 8.43 22.88 23.40
CA TRP A 349 7.36 22.35 24.28
C TRP A 349 7.62 22.47 25.79
N ALA A 350 8.02 23.64 26.28
CA ALA A 350 8.26 23.87 27.71
C ALA A 350 6.98 23.80 28.59
N ASP A 351 5.78 23.85 28.04
CA ASP A 351 4.59 24.22 28.84
C ASP A 351 3.59 23.10 29.17
N ARG A 352 3.76 21.84 28.72
CA ARG A 352 2.75 20.79 28.98
C ARG A 352 3.33 19.38 29.18
N ILE A 353 4.29 19.26 30.09
CA ILE A 353 4.72 17.96 30.63
C ILE A 353 3.65 17.50 31.63
N ILE A 354 3.25 16.22 31.62
CA ILE A 354 2.61 15.59 32.79
C ILE A 354 3.66 15.67 33.91
N PRO A 355 3.58 16.61 34.88
CA PRO A 355 4.75 17.07 35.63
C PRO A 355 5.41 16.03 36.55
N GLU A 356 4.91 14.79 36.58
CA GLU A 356 5.17 13.84 37.66
C GLU A 356 5.80 12.52 37.20
N ILE A 357 5.92 12.26 35.89
CA ILE A 357 6.46 10.98 35.40
C ILE A 357 7.49 11.24 34.29
N THR A 358 8.73 11.49 34.68
CA THR A 358 9.87 11.59 33.75
C THR A 358 10.48 10.22 33.45
N ASP A 359 10.47 9.31 34.43
CA ASP A 359 11.03 7.96 34.31
C ASP A 359 9.97 6.90 34.70
N PHE A 360 9.94 5.78 33.97
CA PHE A 360 9.00 4.67 34.16
C PHE A 360 9.68 3.31 33.90
N ASN A 361 9.10 2.23 34.40
CA ASN A 361 9.48 0.87 34.02
C ASN A 361 8.42 0.28 33.09
N LEU A 362 8.86 -0.27 31.95
CA LEU A 362 8.03 -1.01 31.01
C LEU A 362 8.36 -2.49 31.11
N THR A 363 7.34 -3.33 31.27
CA THR A 363 7.46 -4.78 31.13
C THR A 363 6.74 -5.21 29.86
N LEU A 364 7.45 -5.93 28.98
CA LEU A 364 6.89 -6.61 27.82
C LEU A 364 6.90 -8.11 28.08
N ALA A 365 5.73 -8.73 28.11
CA ALA A 365 5.58 -10.17 28.31
C ALA A 365 4.74 -10.76 27.20
N ARG A 366 5.13 -11.90 26.65
CA ARG A 366 4.34 -12.56 25.61
C ARG A 366 3.02 -13.07 26.18
N PHE A 367 1.95 -12.80 25.44
CA PHE A 367 0.59 -13.19 25.80
C PHE A 367 0.06 -14.28 24.86
N ALA A 368 0.38 -14.21 23.57
CA ALA A 368 0.05 -15.22 22.56
C ALA A 368 1.09 -15.19 21.42
N ASP A 369 0.92 -16.01 20.37
CA ASP A 369 1.77 -15.96 19.18
C ASP A 369 1.72 -14.58 18.52
N ASN A 370 2.88 -13.91 18.45
CA ASN A 370 3.05 -12.54 17.94
C ASN A 370 2.29 -11.43 18.70
N SER A 371 1.83 -11.70 19.93
CA SER A 371 1.14 -10.72 20.76
C SER A 371 1.79 -10.60 22.14
N PHE A 372 2.00 -9.36 22.59
CA PHE A 372 2.58 -9.06 23.90
C PHE A 372 1.61 -8.28 24.77
N LYS A 373 1.79 -8.37 26.07
CA LYS A 373 1.20 -7.49 27.07
C LYS A 373 2.26 -6.47 27.48
N ALA A 374 1.93 -5.19 27.43
CA ALA A 374 2.81 -4.11 27.87
C ALA A 374 2.29 -3.49 29.15
N THR A 375 3.12 -3.45 30.21
CA THR A 375 2.75 -2.84 31.49
C THR A 375 3.68 -1.68 31.81
N MET A 376 3.13 -0.48 31.97
CA MET A 376 3.87 0.72 32.38
C MET A 376 3.64 1.01 33.86
N ARG A 377 4.73 1.17 34.61
CA ARG A 377 4.74 1.51 36.05
C ARG A 377 5.66 2.69 36.30
N GLY A 378 5.31 3.59 37.22
CA GLY A 378 6.21 4.67 37.62
C GLY A 378 7.46 4.13 38.32
N ASP A 379 8.62 4.78 38.18
CA ASP A 379 9.91 4.27 38.66
C ASP A 379 9.93 3.99 40.18
N ASN A 380 9.12 4.72 40.95
CA ASN A 380 9.00 4.61 42.41
C ASN A 380 7.64 4.08 42.92
N SER A 381 6.76 3.61 42.03
CA SER A 381 5.39 3.20 42.41
C SER A 381 5.13 1.71 42.15
N THR A 382 4.49 1.02 43.10
CA THR A 382 3.87 -0.29 42.84
C THR A 382 2.63 -0.19 41.95
N THR A 383 2.08 1.01 41.82
CA THR A 383 0.89 1.34 41.03
C THR A 383 1.17 1.19 39.53
N ILE A 384 0.31 0.43 38.87
CA ILE A 384 0.27 0.33 37.40
C ILE A 384 -0.31 1.65 36.88
N LEU A 385 0.46 2.34 36.03
CA LEU A 385 0.00 3.56 35.37
C LEU A 385 -0.94 3.20 34.22
N TYR A 386 -0.49 2.24 33.40
CA TYR A 386 -1.20 1.77 32.24
C TYR A 386 -0.94 0.28 32.03
N ASP A 387 -2.01 -0.45 31.72
CA ASP A 387 -1.96 -1.83 31.27
C ASP A 387 -2.46 -1.88 29.83
N PHE A 388 -1.63 -2.42 28.93
CA PHE A 388 -1.97 -2.58 27.54
C PHE A 388 -2.13 -4.08 27.24
N PRO A 389 -3.37 -4.55 27.07
CA PRO A 389 -3.68 -5.98 27.04
C PRO A 389 -3.17 -6.68 25.78
N ALA A 390 -2.99 -5.95 24.68
CA ALA A 390 -2.46 -6.47 23.43
C ALA A 390 -1.52 -5.44 22.78
N ALA A 391 -0.32 -5.88 22.47
CA ALA A 391 0.66 -5.17 21.66
C ALA A 391 0.96 -6.02 20.43
N TYR A 392 0.70 -5.42 19.26
CA TYR A 392 0.95 -6.03 17.96
C TYR A 392 2.40 -5.87 17.59
N TYR A 393 3.01 -6.99 17.24
CA TYR A 393 4.41 -7.03 16.90
C TYR A 393 4.60 -7.25 15.41
N PHE A 394 5.08 -6.21 14.74
CA PHE A 394 5.46 -6.27 13.33
C PHE A 394 6.91 -6.74 13.25
N LYS A 395 7.13 -8.05 13.35
CA LYS A 395 8.48 -8.67 13.41
C LYS A 395 9.44 -8.16 12.33
N ASN A 396 8.95 -8.09 11.09
CA ASN A 396 9.77 -7.65 9.94
C ASN A 396 10.12 -6.16 9.98
N LEU A 397 9.38 -5.37 10.75
CA LEU A 397 9.62 -3.95 10.96
C LEU A 397 10.23 -3.65 12.33
N GLY A 398 10.46 -4.62 13.21
CA GLY A 398 10.93 -4.35 14.57
C GLY A 398 10.07 -3.32 15.33
N VAL A 399 8.75 -3.28 15.08
CA VAL A 399 7.81 -2.32 15.69
C VAL A 399 6.82 -3.02 16.60
N ILE A 400 6.54 -2.42 17.75
CA ILE A 400 5.51 -2.83 18.71
C ILE A 400 4.51 -1.70 18.85
N THR A 401 3.24 -1.99 18.66
CA THR A 401 2.18 -1.02 18.83
C THR A 401 1.14 -1.55 19.79
N SER A 402 0.68 -0.72 20.74
CA SER A 402 -0.24 -1.14 21.77
C SER A 402 -1.19 -0.02 22.17
N TYR A 403 -2.38 -0.39 22.63
CA TYR A 403 -3.46 0.56 22.93
C TYR A 403 -4.11 0.17 24.24
N THR A 404 -4.56 1.19 24.96
CA THR A 404 -5.38 0.99 26.14
C THR A 404 -6.48 2.04 26.15
N ALA A 405 -7.65 1.63 26.61
CA ALA A 405 -8.71 2.56 26.96
C ALA A 405 -8.42 2.99 28.40
N ASP A 406 -8.03 4.25 28.59
CA ASP A 406 -7.87 4.82 29.92
C ASP A 406 -9.07 5.70 30.29
N LYS A 407 -9.07 6.23 31.52
CA LYS A 407 -10.10 7.17 31.99
C LYS A 407 -10.14 8.50 31.20
N TYR A 408 -9.13 8.75 30.37
CA TYR A 408 -8.95 9.91 29.51
C TYR A 408 -9.09 9.58 28.01
N GLY A 409 -9.52 8.37 27.61
CA GLY A 409 -9.75 7.97 26.22
C GLY A 409 -8.77 6.92 25.68
N LEU A 410 -8.68 6.79 24.35
CA LEU A 410 -7.75 5.86 23.72
C LEU A 410 -6.32 6.44 23.77
N LEU A 411 -5.42 5.72 24.43
CA LEU A 411 -3.97 5.98 24.43
C LEU A 411 -3.28 4.92 23.57
N LYS A 412 -2.53 5.36 22.56
CA LYS A 412 -1.67 4.51 21.74
C LYS A 412 -0.21 4.70 22.14
N ILE A 413 0.52 3.60 22.23
CA ILE A 413 1.98 3.60 22.29
C ILE A 413 2.55 2.82 21.10
N THR A 414 3.59 3.34 20.48
CA THR A 414 4.33 2.70 19.38
C THR A 414 5.81 2.73 19.70
N TYR A 415 6.51 1.61 19.61
CA TYR A 415 7.95 1.48 19.79
C TYR A 415 8.58 0.87 18.55
N ALA A 416 9.76 1.34 18.18
CA ALA A 416 10.58 0.80 17.12
C ALA A 416 11.96 0.41 17.66
N TYR A 417 12.42 -0.78 17.31
CA TYR A 417 13.73 -1.29 17.65
C TYR A 417 14.79 -0.74 16.70
N ARG A 418 15.82 -0.13 17.27
CA ARG A 418 16.83 0.63 16.52
C ARG A 418 18.22 0.36 17.07
N LEU A 419 19.22 0.46 16.19
CA LEU A 419 20.61 0.57 16.59
C LEU A 419 21.00 2.04 16.67
N VAL A 420 21.14 2.56 17.89
CA VAL A 420 21.62 3.92 18.15
C VAL A 420 23.07 3.83 18.59
N ASN A 421 23.99 4.37 17.78
CA ASN A 421 25.44 4.26 18.01
C ASN A 421 25.91 2.81 18.19
N GLY A 422 25.37 1.88 17.40
CA GLY A 422 25.71 0.45 17.45
C GLY A 422 25.08 -0.34 18.61
N MET A 423 24.33 0.33 19.50
CA MET A 423 23.62 -0.34 20.60
C MET A 423 22.12 -0.45 20.33
N PRO A 424 21.50 -1.60 20.63
CA PRO A 424 20.07 -1.76 20.48
C PRO A 424 19.30 -0.93 21.50
N LYS A 425 18.34 -0.13 21.02
CA LYS A 425 17.44 0.69 21.82
C LYS A 425 16.04 0.65 21.23
N TRP A 426 15.04 0.74 22.10
CA TRP A 426 13.67 0.98 21.68
C TRP A 426 13.38 2.48 21.77
N VAL A 427 12.89 3.06 20.69
CA VAL A 427 12.43 4.45 20.63
C VAL A 427 10.97 4.42 20.29
N GLY A 428 10.16 5.24 20.94
CA GLY A 428 8.72 5.19 20.77
C GLY A 428 8.02 6.51 20.94
N PHE A 429 6.70 6.42 20.81
CA PHE A 429 5.76 7.51 20.80
C PHE A 429 4.50 7.09 21.56
N ALA A 430 4.01 7.95 22.44
CA ALA A 430 2.69 7.84 23.05
C ALA A 430 1.79 8.94 22.50
N GLN A 431 0.54 8.62 22.18
CA GLN A 431 -0.46 9.56 21.65
C GLN A 431 -1.82 9.34 22.30
N SER A 432 -2.42 10.41 22.81
CA SER A 432 -3.82 10.41 23.25
C SER A 432 -4.73 10.86 22.11
N LEU A 433 -5.76 10.06 21.82
CA LEU A 433 -6.81 10.45 20.88
C LEU A 433 -7.58 11.66 21.40
N ARG A 434 -8.00 11.62 22.67
CA ARG A 434 -8.96 12.56 23.25
C ARG A 434 -8.38 13.97 23.46
N THR A 435 -7.12 14.05 23.90
CA THR A 435 -6.48 15.33 24.22
C THR A 435 -5.57 15.82 23.11
N GLY A 436 -5.20 14.95 22.16
CA GLY A 436 -4.18 15.24 21.15
C GLY A 436 -2.80 15.49 21.77
N GLN A 437 -2.59 15.08 23.02
CA GLN A 437 -1.27 15.08 23.64
C GLN A 437 -0.44 13.92 23.13
N TYR A 438 0.87 14.12 23.13
CA TYR A 438 1.81 13.10 22.71
C TYR A 438 3.16 13.25 23.38
N TYR A 439 3.92 12.14 23.43
CA TYR A 439 5.17 12.03 24.17
C TYR A 439 6.17 11.15 23.42
N PHE A 440 7.45 11.53 23.42
CA PHE A 440 8.52 10.67 22.95
C PHE A 440 9.02 9.78 24.08
N LEU A 441 9.23 8.51 23.75
CA LEU A 441 9.63 7.48 24.67
C LEU A 441 10.99 6.95 24.24
N GLN A 442 11.91 6.80 25.19
CA GLN A 442 13.14 6.04 24.99
C GLN A 442 13.18 4.93 26.02
N LEU A 443 13.42 3.70 25.59
CA LEU A 443 13.58 2.57 26.49
C LEU A 443 14.99 1.99 26.38
N GLU A 444 15.53 1.67 27.54
CA GLU A 444 16.81 1.00 27.68
C GLU A 444 16.58 -0.35 28.40
N PRO A 445 17.17 -1.45 27.91
CA PRO A 445 17.13 -2.73 28.61
C PRO A 445 17.64 -2.57 30.05
N LYS A 446 16.95 -3.19 31.01
CA LYS A 446 17.34 -3.18 32.43
C LYS A 446 18.15 -4.41 32.81
#